data_AF-A0AAV5Z413-F1
#
_entry.id   AF-A0AAV5Z413-F1
#
_cell.length_a   1.000
_cell.length_b   1.000
_cell.length_c   1.000
_cell.angle_alpha   90.00
_cell.angle_beta   90.00
_cell.angle_gamma   90.00
#
_symmetry.space_group_name_H-M   'P 1'
#
loop_
_entity.id
_entity.type
_entity.pdbx_description
1 polymer ?
#
loop_
_entity_poly.entity_id
_entity_poly.type
_entity_poly.pdbx_seq_one_letter_code
_entity_poly.pdbx_strand_id
1 'polypeptide(L)'
;MSRRVLVILALLLLSTGCAGRDFKRPTPDSLAVGRATEAEIRQRFGTPYREGTVLKNDETMKILNYSYATSASSAPGGLVPARAQEFYLWRDVLVGHHFTSSFPDDKTDFDGTKAQQIKKGETTESAVVSLLGPPHGAYRYPLIADKDARAAVYLYQETKGTAFNLKFYHQILVVQFDPAGVVKEVEFSATGQR
;
A
#
# COMPACT_ATOMS: atom_id res chain seq x y z
N MET A 1 -32.29 -4.28 -57.31
CA MET A 1 -30.83 -4.43 -57.41
C MET A 1 -30.17 -3.29 -56.67
N SER A 2 -29.10 -3.60 -55.90
CA SER A 2 -28.03 -2.70 -55.41
C SER A 2 -28.40 -1.51 -54.51
N ARG A 3 -27.74 -1.22 -53.38
CA ARG A 3 -26.60 -1.82 -52.68
C ARG A 3 -26.60 -1.18 -51.28
N ARG A 4 -26.71 -1.98 -50.23
CA ARG A 4 -26.43 -1.55 -48.85
C ARG A 4 -24.93 -1.32 -48.74
N VAL A 5 -24.48 -0.14 -48.32
CA VAL A 5 -23.09 0.06 -47.85
C VAL A 5 -23.16 0.64 -46.44
N LEU A 6 -22.94 -0.29 -45.51
CA LEU A 6 -22.72 -0.11 -44.09
C LEU A 6 -21.30 0.47 -43.92
N VAL A 7 -21.15 1.62 -43.25
CA VAL A 7 -19.84 2.08 -42.77
C VAL A 7 -19.93 2.21 -41.25
N ILE A 8 -19.64 1.10 -40.57
CA ILE A 8 -19.35 1.11 -39.13
C ILE A 8 -17.83 1.28 -39.01
N LEU A 9 -17.41 2.51 -38.76
CA LEU A 9 -16.03 2.83 -38.41
C LEU A 9 -15.85 2.47 -36.93
N ALA A 10 -15.42 1.24 -36.65
CA ALA A 10 -15.09 0.81 -35.29
C ALA A 10 -13.81 1.53 -34.84
N LEU A 11 -13.95 2.46 -33.88
CA LEU A 11 -12.84 3.01 -33.12
C LEU A 11 -12.12 1.86 -32.39
N LEU A 12 -10.95 1.48 -32.90
CA LEU A 12 -9.93 0.74 -32.16
C LEU A 12 -9.33 1.70 -31.11
N LEU A 13 -10.00 1.79 -29.96
CA LEU A 13 -9.42 2.36 -28.75
C LEU A 13 -8.22 1.49 -28.36
N LEU A 14 -7.03 2.02 -28.58
CA LEU A 14 -5.77 1.50 -28.05
C LEU A 14 -5.88 1.44 -26.53
N SER A 15 -6.26 0.29 -25.98
CA SER A 15 -6.12 0.01 -24.56
C SER A 15 -4.63 -0.19 -24.26
N THR A 16 -3.90 0.92 -24.13
CA THR A 16 -2.61 0.91 -23.45
C THR A 16 -2.91 0.49 -22.01
N GLY A 17 -2.61 -0.77 -21.68
CA GLY A 17 -3.03 -1.46 -20.46
C GLY A 17 -2.38 -0.92 -19.19
N CYS A 18 -2.74 0.30 -18.80
CA CYS A 18 -2.53 0.79 -17.44
C CYS A 18 -3.62 0.19 -16.55
N ALA A 19 -3.24 -0.33 -15.39
CA ALA A 19 -4.21 -0.76 -14.39
C ALA A 19 -4.50 0.42 -13.45
N GLY A 20 -5.79 0.74 -13.27
CA GLY A 20 -6.25 1.78 -12.36
C GLY A 20 -5.99 3.22 -12.85
N ARG A 21 -6.31 4.19 -11.98
CA ARG A 21 -6.14 5.62 -12.24
C ARG A 21 -4.89 6.10 -11.51
N ASP A 22 -4.03 6.84 -12.20
CA ASP A 22 -2.86 7.41 -11.54
C ASP A 22 -3.24 8.40 -10.44
N PHE A 23 -2.50 8.40 -9.35
CA PHE A 23 -2.74 9.24 -8.18
C PHE A 23 -1.42 9.63 -7.52
N LYS A 24 -1.39 10.83 -6.92
CA LYS A 24 -0.27 11.27 -6.10
C LYS A 24 -0.40 10.65 -4.71
N ARG A 25 0.74 10.27 -4.12
CA ARG A 25 0.82 9.84 -2.73
C ARG A 25 0.13 10.88 -1.83
N PRO A 26 -0.79 10.46 -0.95
CA PRO A 26 -1.41 11.35 0.02
C PRO A 26 -0.38 11.87 1.01
N THR A 27 -0.54 13.10 1.48
CA THR A 27 0.28 13.58 2.61
C THR A 27 0.02 12.71 3.84
N PRO A 28 1.02 12.40 4.66
CA PRO A 28 0.83 11.56 5.86
C PRO A 28 -0.29 12.06 6.79
N ASP A 29 -0.49 13.37 6.88
CA ASP A 29 -1.50 14.01 7.73
C ASP A 29 -2.90 14.08 7.08
N SER A 30 -3.07 13.48 5.90
CA SER A 30 -4.29 13.66 5.11
C SER A 30 -5.53 12.96 5.67
N LEU A 31 -5.36 11.89 6.43
CA LEU A 31 -6.45 11.09 7.00
C LEU A 31 -6.03 10.52 8.36
N ALA A 32 -6.65 11.01 9.43
CA ALA A 32 -6.34 10.57 10.78
C ALA A 32 -6.95 9.19 11.08
N VAL A 33 -6.08 8.22 11.39
CA VAL A 33 -6.49 6.90 11.89
C VAL A 33 -7.30 7.05 13.18
N GLY A 34 -8.41 6.33 13.27
CA GLY A 34 -9.38 6.38 14.36
C GLY A 34 -10.44 7.48 14.23
N ARG A 35 -10.38 8.31 13.17
CA ARG A 35 -11.31 9.42 12.95
C ARG A 35 -11.90 9.43 11.54
N ALA A 36 -11.07 9.26 10.52
CA ALA A 36 -11.54 9.35 9.14
C ALA A 36 -12.54 8.24 8.81
N THR A 37 -13.50 8.53 7.93
CA THR A 37 -14.59 7.62 7.55
C THR A 37 -14.46 7.11 6.12
N GLU A 38 -15.21 6.06 5.77
CA GLU A 38 -15.32 5.59 4.39
C GLU A 38 -15.74 6.70 3.43
N ALA A 39 -16.74 7.49 3.82
CA ALA A 39 -17.28 8.56 3.00
C ALA A 39 -16.22 9.62 2.69
N GLU A 40 -15.44 10.04 3.69
CA GLU A 40 -14.34 11.01 3.52
C GLU A 40 -13.23 10.45 2.61
N ILE A 41 -12.88 9.16 2.76
CA ILE A 41 -11.90 8.50 1.90
C ILE A 41 -12.41 8.49 0.45
N ARG A 42 -13.64 8.06 0.20
CA ARG A 42 -14.20 8.02 -1.17
C ARG A 42 -14.37 9.41 -1.77
N GLN A 43 -14.77 10.40 -0.97
CA GLN A 43 -14.87 11.79 -1.42
C GLN A 43 -13.51 12.30 -1.94
N ARG A 44 -12.42 11.89 -1.29
CA ARG A 44 -11.07 12.34 -1.64
C ARG A 44 -10.41 11.53 -2.75
N PHE A 45 -10.55 10.22 -2.71
CA PHE A 45 -9.84 9.29 -3.60
C PHE A 45 -10.67 8.78 -4.78
N GLY A 46 -11.99 8.99 -4.73
CA GLY A 46 -12.93 8.47 -5.71
C GLY A 46 -13.26 6.99 -5.49
N THR A 47 -13.60 6.30 -6.57
CA THR A 47 -13.88 4.87 -6.54
C THR A 47 -12.56 4.08 -6.45
N PRO A 48 -12.42 3.13 -5.50
CA PRO A 48 -11.25 2.27 -5.40
C PRO A 48 -11.14 1.36 -6.62
N TYR A 49 -9.90 0.91 -6.91
CA TYR A 49 -9.65 -0.09 -7.93
C TYR A 49 -10.21 -1.46 -7.52
N ARG A 50 -10.08 -1.80 -6.23
CA ARG A 50 -10.61 -3.04 -5.65
C ARG A 50 -11.12 -2.78 -4.24
N GLU A 51 -12.17 -3.51 -3.87
CA GLU A 51 -12.64 -3.63 -2.49
C GLU A 51 -12.50 -5.07 -2.02
N GLY A 52 -12.38 -5.26 -0.72
CA GLY A 52 -12.28 -6.59 -0.12
C GLY A 52 -12.55 -6.55 1.38
N THR A 53 -12.33 -7.68 2.03
CA THR A 53 -12.37 -7.81 3.48
C THR A 53 -11.14 -8.54 4.00
N VAL A 54 -10.79 -8.28 5.24
CA VAL A 54 -9.75 -9.01 5.97
C VAL A 54 -10.23 -9.30 7.38
N LEU A 55 -9.98 -10.52 7.86
CA LEU A 55 -10.20 -10.92 9.23
C LEU A 55 -8.88 -10.81 9.99
N LYS A 56 -8.85 -10.02 11.06
CA LYS A 56 -7.69 -9.92 11.95
C LYS A 56 -8.16 -9.66 13.38
N ASN A 57 -7.59 -10.39 14.34
CA ASN A 57 -7.99 -10.31 15.75
C ASN A 57 -9.51 -10.47 15.94
N ASP A 58 -10.09 -11.45 15.23
CA ASP A 58 -11.53 -11.79 15.21
C ASP A 58 -12.47 -10.67 14.72
N GLU A 59 -11.92 -9.60 14.16
CA GLU A 59 -12.69 -8.48 13.61
C GLU A 59 -12.55 -8.47 12.08
N THR A 60 -13.70 -8.37 11.39
CA THR A 60 -13.73 -8.20 9.94
C THR A 60 -13.63 -6.72 9.59
N MET A 61 -12.64 -6.38 8.76
CA MET A 61 -12.43 -5.04 8.25
C MET A 61 -12.67 -4.99 6.75
N LYS A 62 -13.15 -3.86 6.27
CA LYS A 62 -13.23 -3.56 4.84
C LYS A 62 -11.90 -3.00 4.36
N ILE A 63 -11.50 -3.40 3.15
CA ILE A 63 -10.33 -2.88 2.45
C ILE A 63 -10.79 -2.06 1.26
N LEU A 64 -10.26 -0.84 1.13
CA LEU A 64 -10.29 -0.07 -0.10
C LEU A 64 -8.88 0.00 -0.67
N ASN A 65 -8.69 -0.52 -1.88
CA ASN A 65 -7.41 -0.53 -2.55
C ASN A 65 -7.46 0.40 -3.79
N TYR A 66 -6.60 1.41 -3.79
CA TYR A 66 -6.35 2.30 -4.92
C TYR A 66 -5.00 1.93 -5.50
N SER A 67 -5.00 1.32 -6.68
CA SER A 67 -3.78 0.85 -7.34
C SER A 67 -3.58 1.54 -8.68
N TYR A 68 -2.31 1.75 -9.03
CA TYR A 68 -1.88 2.20 -10.33
C TYR A 68 -0.63 1.44 -10.76
N ALA A 69 -0.60 0.96 -12.00
CA ALA A 69 0.58 0.33 -12.58
C ALA A 69 0.74 0.65 -14.07
N THR A 70 1.99 0.76 -14.52
CA THR A 70 2.36 0.89 -15.94
C THR A 70 2.91 -0.43 -16.48
N SER A 71 3.06 -0.55 -17.80
CA SER A 71 3.59 -1.77 -18.42
C SER A 71 5.09 -1.96 -18.16
N ALA A 72 5.54 -3.22 -18.06
CA ALA A 72 6.95 -3.59 -17.86
C ALA A 72 7.93 -2.96 -18.88
N SER A 73 7.43 -2.67 -20.08
CA SER A 73 8.22 -2.07 -21.18
C SER A 73 8.68 -0.65 -20.90
N SER A 74 8.22 0.00 -19.83
CA SER A 74 8.53 1.39 -19.50
C SER A 74 9.63 1.58 -18.45
N ALA A 75 10.23 0.51 -17.89
CA ALA A 75 11.20 0.64 -16.80
C ALA A 75 12.46 -0.25 -16.93
N PRO A 76 13.63 0.23 -16.46
CA PRO A 76 14.87 -0.55 -16.44
C PRO A 76 14.72 -1.89 -15.71
N GLY A 77 15.41 -2.93 -16.21
CA GLY A 77 15.45 -4.24 -15.56
C GLY A 77 14.14 -5.04 -15.61
N GLY A 78 13.17 -4.62 -16.44
CA GLY A 78 11.86 -5.29 -16.53
C GLY A 78 10.98 -5.07 -15.30
N LEU A 79 11.25 -4.03 -14.50
CA LEU A 79 10.37 -3.61 -13.43
C LEU A 79 9.00 -3.26 -14.01
N VAL A 80 7.93 -3.63 -13.31
CA VAL A 80 6.57 -3.13 -13.56
C VAL A 80 6.32 -2.07 -12.51
N PRO A 81 6.48 -0.77 -12.82
CA PRO A 81 6.22 0.29 -11.85
C PRO A 81 4.76 0.23 -11.40
N ALA A 82 4.57 0.16 -10.10
CA ALA A 82 3.27 0.08 -9.48
C ALA A 82 3.29 0.85 -8.16
N ARG A 83 2.15 1.47 -7.84
CA ARG A 83 1.89 2.06 -6.53
C ARG A 83 0.49 1.71 -6.07
N ALA A 84 0.33 1.59 -4.77
CA ALA A 84 -0.96 1.33 -4.15
C ALA A 84 -1.12 2.13 -2.86
N GLN A 85 -2.33 2.62 -2.64
CA GLN A 85 -2.80 3.16 -1.36
C GLN A 85 -3.91 2.23 -0.86
N GLU A 86 -3.68 1.61 0.29
CA GLU A 86 -4.65 0.74 0.93
C GLU A 86 -5.21 1.43 2.19
N PHE A 87 -6.52 1.30 2.39
CA PHE A 87 -7.23 1.75 3.58
C PHE A 87 -7.99 0.58 4.20
N TYR A 88 -7.93 0.48 5.51
CA TYR A 88 -8.64 -0.51 6.30
C TYR A 88 -9.67 0.18 7.18
N LEU A 89 -10.92 -0.26 7.06
CA LEU A 89 -12.04 0.33 7.76
C LEU A 89 -12.68 -0.70 8.67
N TRP A 90 -12.91 -0.30 9.91
CA TRP A 90 -13.62 -1.09 10.89
C TRP A 90 -14.79 -0.26 11.39
N ARG A 91 -16.02 -0.75 11.19
CA ARG A 91 -17.26 -0.04 11.55
C ARG A 91 -17.27 1.38 10.96
N ASP A 92 -16.97 1.47 9.66
CA ASP A 92 -16.86 2.69 8.85
C ASP A 92 -15.76 3.70 9.23
N VAL A 93 -14.91 3.37 10.21
CA VAL A 93 -13.80 4.21 10.66
C VAL A 93 -12.46 3.65 10.18
N LEU A 94 -11.58 4.52 9.69
CA LEU A 94 -10.22 4.21 9.27
C LEU A 94 -9.41 3.71 10.46
N VAL A 95 -9.01 2.44 10.45
CA VAL A 95 -8.15 1.82 11.49
C VAL A 95 -6.73 1.56 11.01
N GLY A 96 -6.48 1.73 9.72
CA GLY A 96 -5.13 1.78 9.21
C GLY A 96 -5.05 2.09 7.74
N HIS A 97 -3.86 2.46 7.30
CA HIS A 97 -3.55 2.69 5.91
C HIS A 97 -2.08 2.39 5.64
N HIS A 98 -1.74 2.13 4.39
CA HIS A 98 -0.35 2.17 3.94
C HIS A 98 -0.26 2.54 2.47
N PHE A 99 0.87 3.15 2.11
CA PHE A 99 1.25 3.43 0.73
C PHE A 99 2.43 2.55 0.34
N THR A 100 2.40 2.03 -0.89
CA THR A 100 3.52 1.29 -1.48
C THR A 100 3.81 1.82 -2.86
N SER A 101 5.08 1.86 -3.25
CA SER A 101 5.47 2.23 -4.60
C SER A 101 6.81 1.61 -4.99
N SER A 102 6.89 1.20 -6.24
CA SER A 102 8.11 0.86 -6.96
C SER A 102 8.51 1.91 -8.01
N PHE A 103 7.77 3.01 -8.14
CA PHE A 103 8.16 4.12 -9.01
C PHE A 103 9.41 4.83 -8.42
N PRO A 104 10.39 5.23 -9.26
CA PRO A 104 11.60 5.88 -8.77
C PRO A 104 11.36 7.13 -7.92
N ASP A 105 10.33 7.92 -8.25
CA ASP A 105 10.07 9.23 -7.64
C ASP A 105 9.47 9.14 -6.22
N ASP A 106 8.78 8.04 -5.89
CA ASP A 106 8.08 7.89 -4.61
C ASP A 106 8.21 6.48 -4.00
N LYS A 107 9.25 5.74 -4.38
CA LYS A 107 9.51 4.37 -3.91
C LYS A 107 9.49 4.26 -2.39
N THR A 108 8.98 3.12 -1.91
CA THR A 108 8.86 2.85 -0.47
C THR A 108 9.84 1.78 0.02
N ASP A 109 10.83 1.40 -0.80
CA ASP A 109 11.85 0.41 -0.43
C ASP A 109 12.66 0.92 0.77
N PHE A 110 12.73 0.08 1.80
CA PHE A 110 13.47 0.33 3.02
C PHE A 110 14.46 -0.81 3.27
N ASP A 111 15.51 -0.52 4.05
CA ASP A 111 16.50 -1.51 4.42
C ASP A 111 15.97 -2.41 5.54
N GLY A 112 15.32 -3.52 5.15
CA GLY A 112 14.76 -4.50 6.08
C GLY A 112 15.79 -5.18 6.97
N THR A 113 17.09 -5.16 6.62
CA THR A 113 18.15 -5.75 7.46
C THR A 113 18.32 -5.01 8.79
N LYS A 114 17.94 -3.73 8.82
CA LYS A 114 17.95 -2.90 10.02
C LYS A 114 16.85 -3.24 11.03
N ALA A 115 15.85 -4.06 10.66
CA ALA A 115 14.79 -4.47 11.59
C ALA A 115 15.35 -5.15 12.86
N GLN A 116 16.48 -5.86 12.75
CA GLN A 116 17.14 -6.52 13.88
C GLN A 116 17.74 -5.55 14.91
N GLN A 117 17.90 -4.27 14.55
CA GLN A 117 18.42 -3.23 15.45
C GLN A 117 17.30 -2.61 16.31
N ILE A 118 16.03 -2.90 16.02
CA ILE A 118 14.88 -2.39 16.74
C ILE A 118 14.60 -3.32 17.93
N LYS A 119 14.77 -2.79 19.14
CA LYS A 119 14.62 -3.53 20.40
C LYS A 119 13.36 -3.14 21.15
N LYS A 120 12.56 -4.14 21.52
CA LYS A 120 11.38 -3.98 22.38
C LYS A 120 11.79 -3.41 23.74
N GLY A 121 11.01 -2.45 24.25
CA GLY A 121 11.23 -1.78 25.53
C GLY A 121 12.38 -0.76 25.57
N GLU A 122 13.15 -0.62 24.48
CA GLU A 122 14.33 0.27 24.43
C GLU A 122 14.24 1.27 23.28
N THR A 123 13.94 0.81 22.07
CA THR A 123 13.91 1.68 20.89
C THR A 123 12.69 2.61 20.94
N THR A 124 12.90 3.90 20.67
CA THR A 124 11.81 4.88 20.55
C THR A 124 11.35 5.01 19.10
N GLU A 125 10.14 5.52 18.88
CA GLU A 125 9.65 5.83 17.53
C GLU A 125 10.61 6.74 16.75
N SER A 126 11.15 7.79 17.39
CA SER A 126 12.10 8.70 16.75
C SER A 126 13.39 7.98 16.30
N ALA A 127 13.84 6.99 17.07
CA ALA A 127 14.99 6.16 16.70
C ALA A 127 14.66 5.24 15.51
N VAL A 128 13.46 4.67 15.46
CA VAL A 128 12.99 3.89 14.29
C VAL A 128 12.97 4.77 13.03
N VAL A 129 12.41 5.98 13.13
CA VAL A 129 12.37 6.93 12.01
C VAL A 129 13.78 7.36 11.58
N SER A 130 14.69 7.55 12.53
CA SER A 130 16.09 7.87 12.21
C SER A 130 16.81 6.72 11.49
N LEU A 131 16.44 5.48 11.82
CA LEU A 131 17.05 4.27 11.27
C LEU A 131 16.56 3.94 9.85
N LEU A 132 15.25 4.09 9.62
CA LEU A 132 14.54 3.61 8.43
C LEU A 132 13.97 4.71 7.53
N GLY A 133 13.96 5.96 8.00
CA GLY A 133 13.18 7.03 7.39
C GLY A 133 11.73 7.03 7.89
N PRO A 134 10.87 7.92 7.35
CA PRO A 134 9.47 7.98 7.76
C PRO A 134 8.70 6.72 7.32
N PRO A 135 7.74 6.25 8.13
CA PRO A 135 6.87 5.15 7.72
C PRO A 135 5.92 5.55 6.59
N HIS A 136 5.41 4.54 5.91
CA HIS A 136 4.52 4.67 4.75
C HIS A 136 3.07 4.32 5.09
N GLY A 137 2.82 3.91 6.32
CA GLY A 137 1.50 3.60 6.82
C GLY A 137 1.44 3.62 8.34
N ALA A 138 0.23 3.53 8.83
CA ALA A 138 -0.06 3.47 10.25
C ALA A 138 -1.21 2.51 10.51
N TYR A 139 -1.10 1.69 11.56
CA TYR A 139 -2.15 0.76 12.01
C TYR A 139 -2.54 1.02 13.46
N ARG A 140 -3.79 0.70 13.78
CA ARG A 140 -4.34 0.55 15.12
C ARG A 140 -5.17 -0.72 15.20
N TYR A 141 -5.66 -1.06 16.37
CA TYR A 141 -6.65 -2.12 16.52
C TYR A 141 -7.82 -1.93 15.54
N PRO A 142 -8.28 -2.99 14.84
CA PRO A 142 -7.91 -4.39 15.00
C PRO A 142 -6.81 -4.91 14.05
N LEU A 143 -6.09 -4.05 13.33
CA LEU A 143 -4.94 -4.49 12.51
C LEU A 143 -3.72 -4.93 13.33
N ILE A 144 -3.64 -4.44 14.57
CA ILE A 144 -2.72 -4.89 15.61
C ILE A 144 -3.55 -5.38 16.80
N ALA A 145 -3.04 -6.35 17.56
CA ALA A 145 -3.81 -6.99 18.64
C ALA A 145 -4.03 -6.06 19.84
N ASP A 146 -3.07 -5.17 20.10
CA ASP A 146 -3.12 -4.23 21.20
C ASP A 146 -3.99 -3.01 20.86
N LYS A 147 -4.94 -2.70 21.75
CA LYS A 147 -5.92 -1.61 21.61
C LYS A 147 -5.34 -0.24 21.96
N ASP A 148 -4.32 -0.19 22.81
CA ASP A 148 -3.70 1.06 23.27
C ASP A 148 -2.43 1.40 22.48
N ALA A 149 -1.92 0.43 21.71
CA ALA A 149 -0.79 0.64 20.83
C ALA A 149 -1.19 1.32 19.51
N ARG A 150 -0.17 1.86 18.86
CA ARG A 150 -0.21 2.30 17.46
C ARG A 150 0.99 1.73 16.74
N ALA A 151 0.89 1.51 15.43
CA ALA A 151 2.01 0.97 14.68
C ALA A 151 2.41 1.85 13.51
N ALA A 152 3.72 1.92 13.27
CA ALA A 152 4.30 2.39 12.02
C ALA A 152 4.47 1.21 11.05
N VAL A 153 4.14 1.43 9.78
CA VAL A 153 4.21 0.41 8.74
C VAL A 153 5.20 0.83 7.67
N TYR A 154 6.18 -0.03 7.43
CA TYR A 154 7.09 0.04 6.29
C TYR A 154 6.79 -1.13 5.39
N LEU A 155 6.46 -0.84 4.14
CA LEU A 155 6.02 -1.86 3.19
C LEU A 155 6.59 -1.53 1.82
N TYR A 156 7.17 -2.53 1.18
CA TYR A 156 7.63 -2.46 -0.19
C TYR A 156 7.22 -3.72 -0.93
N GLN A 157 6.79 -3.53 -2.17
CA GLN A 157 6.52 -4.61 -3.09
C GLN A 157 7.00 -4.23 -4.49
N GLU A 158 7.53 -5.20 -5.21
CA GLU A 158 7.91 -5.02 -6.60
C GLU A 158 7.56 -6.27 -7.42
N THR A 159 7.26 -6.01 -8.69
CA THR A 159 7.12 -7.05 -9.71
C THR A 159 8.18 -6.78 -10.77
N LYS A 160 8.98 -7.79 -11.09
CA LYS A 160 10.03 -7.72 -12.13
C LYS A 160 9.88 -8.87 -13.12
N GLY A 161 10.28 -8.62 -14.36
CA GLY A 161 10.42 -9.65 -15.39
C GLY A 161 9.51 -9.44 -16.59
N THR A 162 9.31 -10.50 -17.35
CA THR A 162 8.49 -10.49 -18.57
C THR A 162 7.14 -11.17 -18.32
N ALA A 163 6.20 -11.02 -19.25
CA ALA A 163 4.89 -11.69 -19.17
C ALA A 163 4.96 -13.21 -18.92
N PHE A 164 6.09 -13.85 -19.23
CA PHE A 164 6.30 -15.30 -19.08
C PHE A 164 7.21 -15.69 -17.90
N ASN A 165 7.83 -14.72 -17.21
CA ASN A 165 8.71 -14.97 -16.08
C ASN A 165 8.65 -13.80 -15.10
N LEU A 166 7.52 -13.69 -14.40
CA LEU A 166 7.31 -12.66 -13.37
C LEU A 166 7.86 -13.13 -12.03
N LYS A 167 8.68 -12.27 -11.42
CA LYS A 167 9.15 -12.38 -10.05
C LYS A 167 8.46 -11.33 -9.20
N PHE A 168 8.08 -11.75 -8.01
CA PHE A 168 7.48 -10.88 -7.00
C PHE A 168 8.42 -10.82 -5.82
N TYR A 169 8.60 -9.64 -5.26
CA TYR A 169 9.25 -9.43 -3.99
C TYR A 169 8.38 -8.55 -3.12
N HIS A 170 8.29 -8.89 -1.84
CA HIS A 170 7.51 -8.17 -0.86
C HIS A 170 8.26 -8.19 0.47
N GLN A 171 8.32 -7.04 1.15
CA GLN A 171 8.78 -6.95 2.53
C GLN A 171 7.90 -6.00 3.32
N ILE A 172 7.58 -6.40 4.55
CA ILE A 172 6.78 -5.63 5.49
C ILE A 172 7.46 -5.63 6.85
N LEU A 173 7.49 -4.46 7.48
CA LEU A 173 7.85 -4.25 8.86
C LEU A 173 6.73 -3.48 9.53
N VAL A 174 6.15 -4.06 10.59
CA VAL A 174 5.19 -3.41 11.47
C VAL A 174 5.85 -3.22 12.82
N VAL A 175 6.00 -1.97 13.25
CA VAL A 175 6.57 -1.62 14.56
C VAL A 175 5.47 -1.03 15.41
N GLN A 176 5.09 -1.72 16.48
CA GLN A 176 4.08 -1.27 17.42
C GLN A 176 4.74 -0.47 18.55
N PHE A 177 4.16 0.66 18.90
CA PHE A 177 4.59 1.54 19.99
C PHE A 177 3.53 1.60 21.07
N ASP A 178 3.97 1.64 22.32
CA ASP A 178 3.14 1.96 23.46
C ASP A 178 2.76 3.46 23.48
N PRO A 179 1.90 3.90 24.42
CA PRO A 179 1.55 5.33 24.55
C PRO A 179 2.74 6.24 24.87
N ALA A 180 3.85 5.72 25.41
CA ALA A 180 5.08 6.47 25.66
C ALA A 180 5.97 6.60 24.41
N GLY A 181 5.60 5.97 23.30
CA GLY A 181 6.36 5.99 22.05
C GLY A 181 7.55 5.03 22.03
N VAL A 182 7.55 4.03 22.92
CA VAL A 182 8.58 2.98 22.99
C VAL A 182 8.09 1.73 22.27
N VAL A 183 8.98 1.06 21.55
CA VAL A 183 8.66 -0.16 20.80
C VAL A 183 8.16 -1.25 21.75
N LYS A 184 6.97 -1.76 21.46
CA LYS A 184 6.33 -2.86 22.17
C LYS A 184 6.45 -4.17 21.41
N GLU A 185 6.27 -4.14 20.09
CA GLU A 185 6.28 -5.33 19.23
C GLU A 185 6.88 -4.99 17.86
N VAL A 186 7.55 -5.97 17.24
CA VAL A 186 8.21 -5.82 15.93
C VAL A 186 7.93 -7.07 15.11
N GLU A 187 7.22 -6.89 13.99
CA GLU A 187 6.90 -7.95 13.05
C GLU A 187 7.55 -7.64 11.70
N PHE A 188 8.58 -8.42 11.33
CA PHE A 188 9.22 -8.32 10.02
C PHE A 188 8.98 -9.59 9.22
N SER A 189 8.64 -9.44 7.95
CA SER A 189 8.69 -10.55 6.99
C SER A 189 9.11 -10.06 5.61
N ALA A 190 9.84 -10.90 4.89
CA ALA A 190 10.19 -10.69 3.50
C ALA A 190 10.01 -12.00 2.74
N THR A 191 9.43 -11.92 1.55
CA THR A 191 9.12 -13.07 0.69
C THR A 191 9.42 -12.74 -0.76
N GLY A 192 9.70 -13.78 -1.55
CA GLY A 192 9.98 -13.63 -2.98
C GLY A 192 11.46 -13.39 -3.31
N GLN A 193 11.73 -12.91 -4.52
CA GLN A 193 13.08 -12.73 -5.06
C GLN A 193 13.24 -11.31 -5.64
N ARG A 194 14.26 -10.58 -5.17
CA ARG A 194 14.66 -9.28 -5.74
C ARG A 194 15.25 -9.41 -7.14
#